data_AF-A0A9E4Z262-F1
#
_entry.id   AF-A0A9E4Z262-F1
#
_cell.length_a   1.000
_cell.length_b   1.000
_cell.length_c   1.000
_cell.angle_alpha   90.00
_cell.angle_beta   90.00
_cell.angle_gamma   90.00
#
_symmetry.space_group_name_H-M   'P 1'
#
loop_
_entity.id
_entity.type
_entity.pdbx_description
1 polymer ?
#
loop_
_entity_poly.entity_id
_entity_poly.type
_entity_poly.pdbx_seq_one_letter_code
_entity_poly.pdbx_strand_id
1 'polypeptide(L)'
;MDHASDGTEAWVAIPSETERRAQMPPGVPASGYDYGFLPAMGRLLSAHKEIGPAFGNLFRTVMFDPGHLSRQEREMVAAVAAAAQDCHY
;
A
#
# COMPACT_ATOMS: atom_id res chain seq x y z
N MET A 1 14.21 28.69 -3.94
CA MET A 1 15.35 28.26 -3.10
C MET A 1 15.49 26.77 -3.35
N ASP A 2 16.38 26.41 -4.26
CA ASP A 2 16.64 25.01 -4.62
C ASP A 2 17.51 24.38 -3.53
N HIS A 3 16.90 23.55 -2.70
CA HIS A 3 17.66 22.65 -1.83
C HIS A 3 18.11 21.45 -2.67
N ALA A 4 19.30 21.54 -3.27
CA ALA A 4 19.98 20.37 -3.80
C ALA A 4 20.35 19.45 -2.61
N SER A 5 19.59 18.37 -2.42
CA SER A 5 19.93 17.35 -1.43
C SER A 5 21.07 16.49 -1.95
N ASP A 6 22.28 16.73 -1.45
CA ASP A 6 23.49 15.92 -1.69
C ASP A 6 23.47 14.57 -0.94
N GLY A 7 22.30 13.95 -0.81
CA GLY A 7 22.10 12.64 -0.20
C GLY A 7 21.75 11.64 -1.29
N THR A 8 22.38 10.46 -1.29
CA THR A 8 21.90 9.34 -2.09
C THR A 8 20.44 9.08 -1.73
N GLU A 9 19.54 9.34 -2.66
CA GLU A 9 18.11 9.11 -2.46
C GLU A 9 17.90 7.65 -2.04
N ALA A 10 17.23 7.44 -0.91
CA ALA A 10 16.95 6.10 -0.42
C ALA A 10 15.98 5.42 -1.39
N TRP A 11 16.49 4.47 -2.15
CA TRP A 11 15.71 3.74 -3.15
C TRP A 11 15.39 2.34 -2.63
N VAL A 12 14.16 1.89 -2.88
CA VAL A 12 13.74 0.51 -2.66
C VAL A 12 13.41 -0.10 -4.01
N ALA A 13 14.00 -1.26 -4.32
CA ALA A 13 13.65 -2.02 -5.50
C ALA A 13 12.23 -2.58 -5.35
N ILE A 14 11.26 -2.02 -6.08
CA ILE A 14 9.89 -2.53 -6.07
C ILE A 14 9.79 -3.63 -7.15
N PRO A 15 9.39 -4.87 -6.78
CA PRO A 15 9.16 -5.93 -7.77
C PRO A 15 8.17 -5.47 -8.83
N SER A 16 8.34 -5.91 -10.07
CA SER A 16 7.35 -5.75 -11.12
C SER A 16 6.05 -6.48 -10.77
N GLU A 17 4.97 -6.14 -11.47
CA GLU A 17 3.69 -6.84 -11.30
C GLU A 17 3.81 -8.34 -11.61
N THR A 18 4.51 -8.69 -12.70
CA THR A 18 4.72 -10.08 -13.10
C THR A 18 5.48 -10.87 -12.03
N GLU A 19 6.58 -10.31 -11.51
CA GLU A 19 7.36 -10.94 -10.43
C GLU A 19 6.52 -11.13 -9.18
N ARG A 20 5.72 -10.13 -8.79
CA ARG A 20 4.86 -10.25 -7.62
C ARG A 20 3.78 -11.30 -7.80
N ARG A 21 3.14 -11.38 -8.98
CA ARG A 21 2.12 -12.41 -9.30
C ARG A 21 2.70 -13.82 -9.20
N ALA A 22 3.91 -14.03 -9.69
CA ALA A 22 4.57 -15.34 -9.63
C ALA A 22 4.82 -15.85 -8.20
N GLN A 23 4.89 -14.94 -7.22
CA GLN A 23 5.11 -15.26 -5.81
C GLN A 23 3.81 -15.47 -5.03
N MET A 24 2.65 -15.23 -5.64
CA MET A 24 1.36 -15.39 -4.98
C MET A 24 0.87 -16.83 -5.05
N PRO A 25 0.28 -17.37 -3.97
CA PRO A 25 -0.45 -18.62 -4.06
C PRO A 25 -1.64 -18.49 -5.03
N PRO A 26 -1.94 -19.52 -5.84
CA PRO A 26 -3.10 -19.51 -6.72
C PRO A 26 -4.41 -19.24 -5.95
N GLY A 27 -5.27 -18.40 -6.52
CA GLY A 27 -6.61 -18.13 -5.97
C GLY A 27 -6.66 -17.17 -4.77
N VAL A 28 -5.52 -16.66 -4.30
CA VAL A 28 -5.50 -15.66 -3.23
C VAL A 28 -5.72 -14.25 -3.83
N PRO A 29 -6.70 -13.48 -3.32
CA PRO A 29 -6.90 -12.09 -3.76
C PRO A 29 -5.63 -11.27 -3.50
N ALA A 30 -5.23 -10.49 -4.50
CA ALA A 30 -3.99 -9.72 -4.41
C ALA A 30 -4.09 -8.43 -3.61
N SER A 31 -5.31 -7.98 -3.38
CA SER A 31 -5.66 -6.78 -2.64
C SER A 31 -7.06 -6.95 -2.07
N GLY A 32 -7.41 -6.14 -1.07
CA GLY A 32 -8.79 -5.97 -0.61
C GLY A 32 -9.65 -5.17 -1.59
N TYR A 33 -9.09 -4.74 -2.72
CA TYR A 33 -9.75 -4.03 -3.80
C TYR A 33 -9.58 -4.76 -5.13
N ASP A 34 -10.59 -4.67 -5.99
CA ASP A 34 -10.53 -5.17 -7.36
C ASP A 34 -10.10 -4.06 -8.33
N TYR A 35 -8.79 -3.80 -8.38
CA TYR A 35 -8.22 -2.80 -9.27
C TYR A 35 -8.00 -3.31 -10.71
N GLY A 36 -8.08 -4.62 -10.95
CA GLY A 36 -7.64 -5.23 -12.21
C GLY A 36 -6.12 -5.32 -12.40
N PHE A 37 -5.30 -4.76 -11.51
CA PHE A 37 -3.83 -4.80 -11.53
C PHE A 37 -3.24 -4.91 -10.11
N LEU A 38 -1.92 -5.12 -9.99
CA LEU A 38 -1.24 -5.12 -8.69
C LEU A 38 -0.67 -3.74 -8.36
N PRO A 39 -1.25 -2.99 -7.41
CA PRO A 39 -0.76 -1.66 -7.08
C PRO A 39 0.68 -1.72 -6.57
N ALA A 40 1.48 -0.72 -6.93
CA ALA A 40 2.85 -0.55 -6.45
C ALA A 40 2.96 -0.59 -4.92
N MET A 41 1.98 -0.12 -4.16
CA MET A 41 1.99 -0.25 -2.69
C MET A 41 2.03 -1.71 -2.25
N GLY A 42 1.20 -2.59 -2.83
CA GLY A 42 1.24 -4.03 -2.50
C GLY A 42 2.57 -4.68 -2.88
N ARG A 43 3.23 -4.19 -3.94
CA ARG A 43 4.57 -4.64 -4.37
C ARG A 43 5.67 -4.10 -3.46
N LEU A 44 5.58 -2.84 -3.04
CA LEU A 44 6.47 -2.21 -2.07
C LEU A 44 6.44 -2.97 -0.75
N LEU A 45 5.25 -3.24 -0.20
CA LEU A 45 5.11 -4.02 1.04
C LEU A 45 5.74 -5.41 0.93
N SER A 46 5.67 -6.04 -0.24
CA SER A 46 6.31 -7.34 -0.46
C SER A 46 7.85 -7.30 -0.47
N ALA A 47 8.45 -6.13 -0.75
CA ALA A 47 9.89 -5.93 -0.64
C ALA A 47 10.37 -5.92 0.83
N HIS A 48 9.46 -5.72 1.80
CA HIS A 48 9.78 -5.62 3.23
C HIS A 48 9.21 -6.81 4.02
N LYS A 49 10.05 -7.83 4.26
CA LYS A 49 9.63 -9.08 4.93
C LYS A 49 9.07 -8.89 6.34
N GLU A 50 9.59 -7.93 7.10
CA GLU A 50 9.18 -7.68 8.49
C GLU A 50 8.03 -6.67 8.58
N ILE A 51 8.12 -5.57 7.81
CA ILE A 51 7.15 -4.47 7.87
C ILE A 51 5.88 -4.79 7.08
N GLY A 52 6.01 -5.44 5.92
CA GLY A 52 4.90 -5.73 5.01
C GLY A 52 3.74 -6.47 5.68
N PRO A 53 3.98 -7.60 6.38
CA PRO A 53 2.91 -8.32 7.09
C PRO A 53 2.24 -7.48 8.19
N ALA A 54 3.02 -6.72 8.96
CA ALA A 54 2.49 -5.88 10.04
C ALA A 54 1.60 -4.76 9.49
N PHE A 55 2.06 -4.07 8.45
CA PHE A 55 1.28 -3.04 7.76
C PHE A 55 -0.01 -3.63 7.16
N GLY A 56 0.10 -4.75 6.45
CA GLY A 56 -1.05 -5.41 5.82
C GLY A 56 -2.15 -5.79 6.82
N ASN A 57 -1.75 -6.29 7.99
CA ASN A 57 -2.69 -6.60 9.07
C ASN A 57 -3.38 -5.34 9.62
N LEU A 58 -2.61 -4.27 9.89
CA LEU A 58 -3.16 -3.00 10.35
C LEU A 58 -4.13 -2.42 9.32
N PHE A 59 -3.72 -2.35 8.05
CA PHE A 59 -4.54 -1.88 6.96
C PHE A 59 -5.86 -2.65 6.86
N ARG A 60 -5.80 -3.99 6.94
CA ARG A 60 -7.00 -4.84 6.90
C ARG A 60 -7.96 -4.52 8.05
N THR A 61 -7.44 -4.38 9.27
CA THR A 61 -8.25 -4.04 10.44
C THR A 61 -8.86 -2.65 10.34
N VAL A 62 -8.07 -1.65 9.94
CA VAL A 62 -8.53 -0.27 9.78
C VAL A 62 -9.59 -0.16 8.69
N MET A 63 -9.46 -0.88 7.58
CA MET A 63 -10.35 -0.70 6.43
C MET A 63 -11.54 -1.65 6.41
N PHE A 64 -11.41 -2.90 6.87
CA PHE A 64 -12.40 -3.97 6.61
C PHE A 64 -13.02 -4.59 7.86
N ASP A 65 -12.38 -4.52 9.03
CA ASP A 65 -12.95 -5.12 10.25
C ASP A 65 -14.12 -4.27 10.80
N PRO A 66 -15.09 -4.87 11.51
CA PRO A 66 -16.20 -4.13 12.12
C PRO A 66 -15.75 -2.97 13.02
N GLY A 67 -16.55 -1.92 13.11
CA GLY A 67 -16.26 -0.76 13.96
C GLY A 67 -17.31 0.34 13.83
N HIS A 68 -17.05 1.49 14.45
CA HIS A 68 -18.00 2.61 14.49
C HIS A 68 -18.22 3.29 13.14
N LEU A 69 -17.21 3.24 12.26
CA LEU A 69 -17.29 3.81 10.92
C LEU A 69 -17.66 2.74 9.90
N SER A 70 -18.56 3.10 9.00
CA SER A 70 -18.83 2.36 7.77
C SER A 70 -17.60 2.30 6.88
N ARG A 71 -17.64 1.42 5.87
CA ARG A 71 -16.55 1.32 4.89
C ARG A 71 -16.33 2.65 4.16
N GLN A 72 -17.40 3.30 3.71
CA GLN A 72 -17.33 4.55 2.97
C GLN A 72 -16.71 5.68 3.80
N GLU A 73 -17.02 5.75 5.09
CA GLU A 73 -16.42 6.74 6.00
C GLU A 73 -14.92 6.49 6.21
N ARG A 74 -14.49 5.23 6.30
CA ARG A 74 -13.07 4.88 6.38
C ARG A 74 -12.30 5.29 5.12
N GLU A 75 -12.90 5.08 3.93
CA GLU A 75 -12.32 5.53 2.66
C GLU A 75 -12.23 7.07 2.58
N MET A 76 -13.25 7.79 3.05
CA MET A 76 -13.21 9.25 3.14
C MET A 76 -12.05 9.73 4.03
N VAL A 77 -11.85 9.11 5.19
CA VAL A 77 -10.71 9.43 6.08
C VAL A 77 -9.38 9.16 5.36
N ALA A 78 -9.25 8.02 4.67
CA ALA A 78 -8.05 7.69 3.91
C ALA A 78 -7.76 8.73 2.81
N ALA A 79 -8.77 9.16 2.07
CA ALA A 79 -8.63 10.17 1.02
C ALA A 79 -8.21 11.53 1.58
N VAL A 80 -8.84 12.00 2.66
CA VAL A 80 -8.47 13.27 3.32
C VAL A 80 -7.07 13.21 3.89
N ALA A 81 -6.69 12.10 4.53
CA ALA A 81 -5.36 11.91 5.09
C ALA A 81 -4.27 11.85 4.01
N ALA A 82 -4.54 11.24 2.87
CA ALA A 82 -3.62 11.23 1.73
C ALA A 82 -3.43 12.65 1.16
N ALA A 83 -4.53 13.38 0.94
CA ALA A 83 -4.49 14.75 0.43
C ALA A 83 -3.77 15.71 1.40
N ALA A 84 -4.01 15.59 2.70
CA ALA A 84 -3.36 16.42 3.72
C ALA A 84 -1.84 16.13 3.84
N GLN A 85 -1.40 14.94 3.44
CA GLN A 85 0.01 14.53 3.45
C GLN A 85 0.68 14.67 2.07
N ASP A 86 0.01 15.27 1.09
CA ASP A 86 0.53 15.41 -0.29
C ASP A 86 0.92 14.06 -0.93
N CYS A 87 0.17 13.00 -0.61
CA CYS A 87 0.40 11.65 -1.13
C CYS A 87 -0.38 11.45 -2.44
N HIS A 88 0.32 11.51 -3.57
CA HIS A 88 -0.24 11.40 -4.92
C HIS A 88 -0.34 9.97 -5.48
N TYR A 89 0.15 8.99 -4.73
CA TYR A 89 0.24 7.61 -5.16
C TYR A 89 -1.13 6.97 -5.45
#